data_AF-A0A4S8PAU8-F1
#
_entry.id   AF-A0A4S8PAU8-F1
#
_cell.length_a   1.000
_cell.length_b   1.000
_cell.length_c   1.000
_cell.angle_alpha   90.00
_cell.angle_beta   90.00
_cell.angle_gamma   90.00
#
_symmetry.space_group_name_H-M   'P 1'
#
loop_
_entity.id
_entity.type
_entity.pdbx_description
1 polymer ?
#
loop_
_entity_poly.entity_id
_entity_poly.type
_entity_poly.pdbx_seq_one_letter_code
_entity_poly.pdbx_strand_id
1 'polypeptide(L)'
;MADKIVVYWRDIPAQVIVKQGRKSAKRELSLRFTEAIDMAAMRSGAAETDAYLADWRKADPVPVGDDLEQEADTAAAEIEAEYDKARLVALVHAGGRDNG
;
A
#
# COMPACT_ATOMS: atom_id res chain seq x y z
N MET A 1 11.34 18.12 -8.39
CA MET A 1 10.35 17.54 -7.48
C MET A 1 10.04 16.12 -7.94
N ALA A 2 10.10 15.15 -7.04
CA ALA A 2 9.70 13.78 -7.32
C ALA A 2 8.21 13.58 -6.96
N ASP A 3 7.63 12.48 -7.44
CA ASP A 3 6.27 12.08 -7.12
C ASP A 3 6.28 10.82 -6.25
N LYS A 4 5.65 10.88 -5.08
CA LYS A 4 5.32 9.72 -4.24
C LYS A 4 3.99 9.11 -4.68
N ILE A 5 3.98 7.80 -4.88
CA ILE A 5 2.81 7.01 -5.24
C ILE A 5 2.76 5.81 -4.30
N VAL A 6 1.61 5.59 -3.65
CA VAL A 6 1.38 4.39 -2.83
C VAL A 6 0.52 3.41 -3.63
N VAL A 7 0.94 2.15 -3.63
CA VAL A 7 0.22 1.02 -4.23
C VAL A 7 -0.60 0.36 -3.15
N TYR A 8 -1.88 0.13 -3.43
CA TYR A 8 -2.81 -0.54 -2.54
C TYR A 8 -3.41 -1.76 -3.22
N TRP A 9 -3.71 -2.78 -2.42
CA TRP A 9 -4.76 -3.73 -2.75
C TRP A 9 -6.01 -3.31 -1.98
N ARG A 10 -7.07 -2.92 -2.71
CA ARG A 10 -8.21 -2.19 -2.13
C ARG A 10 -7.72 -1.01 -1.27
N ASP A 11 -7.88 -1.05 0.05
CA ASP A 11 -7.47 -0.01 0.99
C ASP A 11 -6.31 -0.42 1.91
N ILE A 12 -5.67 -1.57 1.65
CA ILE A 12 -4.46 -2.00 2.35
C ILE A 12 -3.23 -1.61 1.51
N PRO A 13 -2.31 -0.76 2.01
CA PRO A 13 -1.12 -0.38 1.26
C PRO A 13 -0.13 -1.56 1.19
N ALA A 14 0.62 -1.66 0.10
CA ALA A 14 1.60 -2.72 -0.12
C ALA A 14 3.00 -2.19 -0.46
N GLN A 15 3.08 -1.08 -1.19
CA GLN A 15 4.35 -0.54 -1.66
C GLN A 15 4.29 0.97 -1.84
N VAL A 16 5.41 1.63 -1.57
CA VAL A 16 5.67 3.03 -1.93
C VAL A 16 6.59 3.09 -3.15
N ILE A 17 6.30 3.99 -4.08
CA ILE A 17 7.11 4.31 -5.24
C ILE A 17 7.36 5.81 -5.25
N VAL A 18 8.61 6.24 -5.19
CA VAL A 18 9.00 7.64 -5.42
C VAL A 18 9.72 7.74 -6.75
N LYS A 19 9.27 8.59 -7.66
CA LYS A 19 9.83 8.68 -9.02
C LYS A 19 10.09 10.11 -9.46
N GLN A 20 11.16 10.30 -10.23
CA GLN A 20 11.51 11.57 -10.86
C GLN A 20 12.04 11.28 -12.26
N GLY A 21 11.24 11.59 -13.29
CA GLY A 21 11.56 11.26 -14.68
C GLY A 21 11.77 9.75 -14.86
N ARG A 22 13.00 9.34 -15.17
CA ARG A 22 13.40 7.93 -15.35
C ARG A 22 13.94 7.25 -14.07
N LYS A 23 14.18 8.03 -13.00
CA LYS A 23 14.68 7.50 -11.72
C LYS A 23 13.49 7.10 -10.84
N SER A 24 13.64 6.01 -10.08
CA SER A 24 12.64 5.61 -9.09
C SER A 24 13.29 4.87 -7.91
N ALA A 25 12.82 5.17 -6.70
CA ALA A 25 13.02 4.35 -5.51
C ALA A 25 11.70 3.64 -5.17
N LYS A 26 11.80 2.42 -4.64
CA LYS A 26 10.64 1.63 -4.20
C LYS A 26 10.89 1.08 -2.82
N ARG A 27 9.83 0.99 -2.01
CA ARG A 27 9.83 0.34 -0.70
C ARG A 27 8.61 -0.54 -0.58
N GLU A 28 8.84 -1.84 -0.46
CA GLU A 28 7.80 -2.77 -0.03
C GLU A 28 7.58 -2.60 1.46
N LEU A 29 6.33 -2.66 1.88
CA LEU A 29 6.00 -2.63 3.30
C LEU A 29 6.25 -4.00 3.92
N SER A 30 6.31 -4.04 5.25
CA SER A 30 6.55 -5.26 6.00
C SER A 30 5.51 -6.34 5.73
N LEU A 31 5.89 -7.59 6.01
CA LEU A 31 5.10 -8.79 5.73
C LEU A 31 3.66 -8.73 6.28
N ARG A 32 3.43 -8.00 7.37
CA ARG A 32 2.10 -7.83 7.97
C ARG A 32 1.06 -7.20 7.03
N PHE A 33 1.49 -6.38 6.07
CA PHE A 33 0.60 -5.82 5.06
C PHE A 33 0.22 -6.87 4.02
N THR A 34 1.19 -7.64 3.53
CA THR A 34 0.94 -8.76 2.61
C THR A 34 0.03 -9.80 3.26
N GLU A 35 0.30 -10.19 4.51
CA GLU A 35 -0.56 -11.10 5.26
C GLU A 35 -1.98 -10.52 5.42
N ALA A 36 -2.13 -9.22 5.69
CA ALA A 36 -3.43 -8.58 5.78
C ALA A 36 -4.17 -8.60 4.42
N ILE A 37 -3.49 -8.38 3.31
CA ILE A 37 -4.06 -8.47 1.95
C ILE A 37 -4.57 -9.89 1.69
N ASP A 38 -3.76 -10.91 1.95
CA ASP A 38 -4.13 -12.29 1.70
C ASP A 38 -5.31 -12.73 2.59
N MET A 39 -5.28 -12.37 3.88
CA MET A 39 -6.39 -12.63 4.80
C MET A 39 -7.68 -11.94 4.35
N ALA A 40 -7.59 -10.67 3.91
CA ALA A 40 -8.73 -9.91 3.41
C ALA A 40 -9.29 -10.49 2.10
N ALA A 41 -8.42 -10.92 1.19
CA ALA A 41 -8.77 -11.57 -0.06
C ALA A 41 -9.47 -12.90 0.18
N MET A 42 -8.94 -13.74 1.07
CA MET A 42 -9.59 -15.00 1.46
C MET A 42 -10.96 -14.75 2.09
N ARG A 43 -11.05 -13.79 3.02
CA ARG A 43 -12.31 -13.47 3.71
C ARG A 43 -13.40 -12.97 2.76
N SER A 44 -13.02 -12.20 1.75
CA SER A 44 -13.96 -11.64 0.76
C SER A 44 -14.23 -12.57 -0.43
N GLY A 45 -13.60 -13.74 -0.48
CA GLY A 45 -13.68 -14.67 -1.61
C GLY A 45 -12.92 -14.19 -2.85
N ALA A 46 -12.12 -13.13 -2.76
CA ALA A 46 -11.37 -12.58 -3.88
C ALA A 46 -10.12 -13.40 -4.22
N ALA A 47 -9.55 -14.15 -3.25
CA ALA A 47 -8.26 -14.83 -3.37
C ALA A 47 -8.15 -15.80 -4.56
N GLU A 48 -9.24 -16.45 -4.95
CA GLU A 48 -9.25 -17.45 -6.04
C GLU A 48 -9.90 -16.91 -7.32
N THR A 49 -10.03 -15.59 -7.43
CA THR A 49 -10.74 -14.94 -8.54
C THR A 49 -9.88 -13.88 -9.19
N ASP A 50 -10.25 -13.48 -10.41
CA ASP A 50 -9.63 -12.35 -11.10
C ASP A 50 -9.74 -11.03 -10.30
N ALA A 51 -10.66 -10.97 -9.32
CA ALA A 51 -10.83 -9.80 -8.45
C ALA A 51 -9.57 -9.51 -7.62
N TYR A 52 -8.78 -10.53 -7.24
CA TYR A 52 -7.52 -10.29 -6.51
C TYR A 52 -6.58 -9.37 -7.31
N LEU A 53 -6.43 -9.63 -8.61
CA LEU A 53 -5.58 -8.83 -9.48
C LEU A 53 -6.26 -7.51 -9.89
N ALA A 54 -7.58 -7.50 -10.04
CA ALA A 54 -8.33 -6.32 -10.46
C ALA A 54 -8.41 -5.22 -9.38
N ASP A 55 -8.32 -5.59 -8.10
CA ASP A 55 -8.45 -4.66 -6.97
C ASP A 55 -7.14 -3.92 -6.62
N TRP A 56 -6.06 -4.15 -7.37
CA TRP A 56 -4.83 -3.38 -7.23
C TRP A 56 -4.97 -1.97 -7.82
N ARG A 57 -4.64 -0.95 -7.03
CA ARG A 57 -4.69 0.45 -7.44
C ARG A 57 -3.45 1.22 -7.01
N LYS A 58 -3.17 2.31 -7.72
CA LYS A 58 -2.18 3.32 -7.33
C LYS A 58 -2.94 4.56 -6.87
N ALA A 59 -2.54 5.13 -5.75
CA ALA A 59 -3.03 6.45 -5.34
C ALA A 59 -2.51 7.54 -6.27
N ASP A 60 -3.17 8.70 -6.21
CA ASP A 60 -2.73 9.88 -6.94
C ASP A 60 -1.32 10.29 -6.51
N PRO A 61 -0.46 10.71 -7.46
CA PRO A 61 0.88 11.16 -7.15
C PRO A 61 0.86 12.38 -6.21
N VAL A 62 1.67 12.31 -5.15
CA VAL A 62 1.89 13.43 -4.22
C VAL A 62 3.30 13.97 -4.44
N PRO A 63 3.48 15.25 -4.77
CA PRO A 63 4.81 15.84 -4.93
C PRO A 63 5.62 15.79 -3.61
N VAL A 64 6.88 15.40 -3.70
CA VAL A 64 7.82 15.26 -2.58
C VAL A 64 9.23 15.77 -2.96
N GLY A 65 10.18 15.72 -2.02
CA GLY A 65 11.57 16.13 -2.25
C GLY A 65 12.28 15.38 -3.37
N ASP A 66 13.48 15.84 -3.72
CA ASP A 66 14.28 15.25 -4.80
C ASP A 66 15.20 14.09 -4.37
N ASP A 67 15.26 13.80 -3.06
CA ASP A 67 15.94 12.61 -2.53
C ASP A 67 14.99 11.41 -2.53
N LEU A 68 14.97 10.69 -3.66
CA LEU A 68 14.05 9.58 -3.88
C LEU A 68 14.17 8.48 -2.80
N GLU A 69 15.38 8.18 -2.34
CA GLU A 69 15.60 7.10 -1.37
C GLU A 69 15.08 7.52 0.01
N GLN A 70 15.46 8.72 0.47
CA GLN A 70 14.99 9.26 1.74
C GLN A 70 13.47 9.43 1.77
N GLU A 71 12.86 9.93 0.69
CA GLU A 71 11.41 10.09 0.59
C GLU A 71 10.68 8.75 0.60
N ALA A 72 11.25 7.73 -0.06
CA ALA A 72 10.65 6.39 -0.07
C ALA A 72 10.75 5.71 1.30
N ASP A 73 11.89 5.84 2.00
CA ASP A 73 12.08 5.32 3.37
C ASP A 73 11.14 6.02 4.36
N THR A 74 11.06 7.35 4.29
CA THR A 74 10.20 8.15 5.16
C THR A 74 8.74 7.78 4.98
N ALA A 75 8.26 7.74 3.73
CA ALA A 75 6.88 7.38 3.43
C ALA A 75 6.53 5.94 3.83
N ALA A 76 7.46 4.99 3.65
CA ALA A 76 7.25 3.62 4.12
C ALA A 76 7.14 3.58 5.65
N ALA A 77 8.03 4.25 6.37
CA ALA A 77 7.99 4.33 7.83
C ALA A 77 6.73 5.02 8.37
N GLU A 78 6.25 6.07 7.70
CA GLU A 78 4.99 6.75 8.03
C GLU A 78 3.80 5.79 7.89
N ILE A 79 3.69 5.09 6.76
CA ILE A 79 2.60 4.11 6.53
C ILE A 79 2.69 2.96 7.54
N GLU A 80 3.89 2.48 7.85
CA GLU A 80 4.11 1.48 8.88
C GLU A 80 3.58 1.97 10.24
N ALA A 81 3.86 3.20 10.63
CA ALA A 81 3.37 3.76 11.89
C ALA A 81 1.84 4.01 11.88
N GLU A 82 1.29 4.47 10.76
CA GLU A 82 -0.13 4.84 10.63
C GLU A 82 -1.07 3.64 10.55
N TYR A 83 -0.62 2.53 9.94
CA TYR A 83 -1.38 1.29 9.85
C TYR A 83 -0.91 0.36 10.96
N ASP A 84 -1.33 0.61 12.19
CA ASP A 84 -1.05 -0.29 13.29
C ASP A 84 -1.75 -1.66 13.13
N LYS A 85 -1.49 -2.57 14.07
CA LYS A 85 -2.10 -3.90 14.07
C LYS A 85 -3.64 -3.83 14.11
N ALA A 86 -4.21 -2.92 14.90
CA ALA A 86 -5.66 -2.84 15.07
C ALA A 86 -6.34 -2.40 13.77
N ARG A 87 -5.76 -1.41 13.08
CA ARG A 87 -6.25 -0.93 11.79
C ARG A 87 -6.16 -2.00 10.70
N LEU A 88 -5.03 -2.70 10.60
CA LEU A 88 -4.89 -3.80 9.63
C LEU A 88 -5.91 -4.91 9.90
N VAL A 89 -6.13 -5.28 11.16
CA VAL A 89 -7.16 -6.27 11.53
C VAL A 89 -8.56 -5.79 11.15
N ALA A 90 -8.88 -4.51 11.37
CA ALA A 90 -10.16 -3.94 10.95
C ALA A 90 -10.35 -4.02 9.43
N LEU A 91 -9.32 -3.67 8.65
CA LEU A 91 -9.33 -3.80 7.19
C LEU A 91 -9.51 -5.26 6.76
N VAL A 92 -8.78 -6.21 7.36
CA VAL A 92 -8.97 -7.64 7.11
C VAL A 92 -10.43 -8.06 7.35
N HIS A 93 -11.01 -7.61 8.45
CA HIS A 93 -12.41 -7.89 8.74
C HIS A 93 -13.35 -7.25 7.70
N ALA A 94 -13.06 -6.06 7.20
CA ALA A 94 -13.86 -5.44 6.15
C ALA A 94 -13.56 -5.99 4.74
N GLY A 95 -12.74 -7.04 4.61
CA GLY A 95 -12.34 -7.58 3.30
C GLY A 95 -11.42 -6.62 2.55
N GLY A 96 -10.61 -5.85 3.26
CA GLY A 96 -9.63 -4.92 2.71
C GLY A 96 -10.22 -3.59 2.27
N ARG A 97 -11.46 -3.27 2.61
CA ARG A 97 -12.10 -1.98 2.31
C ARG A 97 -12.27 -1.17 3.58
N ASP A 98 -11.90 0.10 3.55
CA ASP A 98 -12.18 1.02 4.65
C ASP A 98 -13.62 1.52 4.47
N ASN A 99 -14.56 0.88 5.18
CA ASN A 99 -15.96 1.31 5.19
C ASN A 99 -16.05 2.57 6.08
N GLY A 100 -15.70 3.72 5.51
CA GLY A 100 -15.92 5.03 6.15
C GLY A 100 -17.36 5.24 6.60
#